data_AF-A0A1Q3WVK7-F1
#
_entry.id   AF-A0A1Q3WVK7-F1
#
_cell.length_a   1.000
_cell.length_b   1.000
_cell.length_c   1.000
_cell.angle_alpha   90.00
_cell.angle_beta   90.00
_cell.angle_gamma   90.00
#
_symmetry.space_group_name_H-M   'P 1'
#
loop_
_entity.id
_entity.type
_entity.pdbx_description
1 polymer ?
#
loop_
_entity_poly.entity_id
_entity_poly.type
_entity_poly.pdbx_seq_one_letter_code
_entity_poly.pdbx_strand_id
1 'polypeptide(L)'
;MIIILIIIAAIIATPFIAAAFTSSTYIIEREAEIGQPVQVVFEYLRHLQNQSHYNKWVMADTKTRRVYSGTDGTTGATVSWDSANKNVGKGVQQIIELSDGKRIDYRLEFEKPFKNIAYTYLVTETIGAGRTRVKWGFTGERDYALRLVHILFNLKKVLGNDIQTSLGNLKAILEKQWSKPADVVYTHHR
;
A
#
# COMPACT_ATOMS: atom_id res chain seq x y z
N MET A 1 37.33 17.65 26.77
CA MET A 1 37.45 16.56 25.77
C MET A 1 36.69 15.31 26.16
N ILE A 2 36.92 14.73 27.35
CA ILE A 2 36.20 13.52 27.84
C ILE A 2 34.68 13.73 27.95
N ILE A 3 34.23 14.86 28.51
CA ILE A 3 32.79 15.18 28.63
C ILE A 3 32.11 15.23 27.25
N ILE A 4 32.77 15.81 26.24
CA ILE A 4 32.25 15.89 24.88
C ILE A 4 32.14 14.49 24.26
N LEU A 5 33.13 13.61 24.49
CA LEU A 5 33.07 12.21 24.05
C LEU A 5 31.94 11.42 24.73
N ILE A 6 31.68 11.65 26.02
CA ILE A 6 30.57 11.03 26.75
C ILE A 6 29.21 11.50 26.20
N ILE A 7 29.07 12.80 25.92
CA ILE A 7 27.84 13.35 25.34
C ILE A 7 27.59 12.78 23.94
N ILE A 8 28.63 12.71 23.10
CA ILE A 8 28.53 12.10 21.76
C ILE A 8 28.15 10.62 21.87
N ALA A 9 28.80 9.86 22.76
CA ALA A 9 28.49 8.46 22.99
C ALA A 9 27.05 8.26 23.48
N ALA A 10 26.56 9.12 24.38
CA ALA A 10 25.18 9.07 24.87
C ALA A 10 24.16 9.35 23.75
N ILE A 11 24.41 10.36 22.90
CA ILE A 11 23.56 10.68 21.75
C ILE A 11 23.53 9.51 20.76
N ILE A 12 24.69 8.91 20.47
CA ILE A 12 24.76 7.75 19.55
C ILE A 12 24.10 6.52 20.16
N ALA A 13 24.25 6.25 21.46
CA ALA A 13 23.66 5.10 22.13
C ALA A 13 22.13 5.19 22.28
N THR A 14 21.58 6.40 22.34
CA THR A 14 20.14 6.65 22.52
C THR A 14 19.26 5.92 21.50
N PRO A 15 19.48 6.00 20.17
CA PRO A 15 18.68 5.24 19.19
C PRO A 15 18.83 3.72 19.32
N PHE A 16 19.99 3.21 19.76
CA PHE A 16 20.19 1.76 19.99
C PHE A 16 19.42 1.26 21.21
N ILE A 17 19.41 2.03 22.29
CA ILE A 17 18.63 1.74 23.49
C ILE A 17 17.13 1.81 23.14
N ALA A 18 16.69 2.87 22.47
CA ALA A 18 15.29 3.02 22.05
C ALA A 18 14.80 1.88 21.12
N ALA A 19 15.66 1.42 20.19
CA ALA A 19 15.34 0.29 19.31
C ALA A 19 15.18 -1.05 20.06
N ALA A 20 15.81 -1.21 21.24
CA ALA A 20 15.67 -2.41 22.05
C ALA A 20 14.32 -2.49 22.78
N PHE A 21 13.70 -1.34 23.10
CA PHE A 21 12.42 -1.25 23.81
C PHE A 21 11.21 -1.00 22.89
N THR A 22 11.41 -0.91 21.58
CA THR A 22 10.32 -0.67 20.61
C THR A 22 9.68 -1.99 20.18
N SER A 23 8.34 -2.02 20.12
CA SER A 23 7.55 -3.18 19.65
C SER A 23 8.08 -3.73 18.32
N SER A 24 8.16 -5.07 18.23
CA SER A 24 8.57 -5.79 17.02
C SER A 24 7.53 -5.70 15.91
N THR A 25 6.25 -5.53 16.26
CA THR A 25 5.15 -5.39 15.31
C THR A 25 4.78 -3.92 15.09
N TYR A 26 4.57 -3.57 13.83
CA TYR A 26 4.06 -2.27 13.43
C TYR A 26 2.85 -2.39 12.51
N ILE A 27 1.93 -1.45 12.66
CA ILE A 27 0.78 -1.26 11.78
C ILE A 27 0.88 0.17 11.24
N ILE A 28 0.89 0.30 9.92
CA ILE A 28 0.79 1.59 9.24
C ILE A 28 -0.47 1.54 8.39
N GLU A 29 -1.45 2.37 8.74
CA GLU A 29 -2.72 2.45 8.04
C GLU A 29 -3.00 3.87 7.58
N ARG A 30 -3.63 3.97 6.41
CA ARG A 30 -4.33 5.17 5.94
C ARG A 30 -5.66 4.76 5.36
N GLU A 31 -6.55 5.73 5.26
CA GLU A 31 -7.86 5.54 4.67
C GLU A 31 -8.26 6.72 3.80
N ALA A 32 -9.18 6.45 2.88
CA ALA A 32 -9.83 7.44 2.07
C ALA A 32 -11.29 7.05 1.86
N GLU A 33 -12.15 8.06 1.74
CA GLU A 33 -13.54 7.87 1.35
C GLU A 33 -13.68 8.09 -0.15
N ILE A 34 -14.29 7.12 -0.82
CA ILE A 34 -14.52 7.10 -2.26
C ILE A 34 -16.02 7.13 -2.49
N GLY A 35 -16.48 8.09 -3.29
CA GLY A 35 -17.86 8.23 -3.72
C GLY A 35 -18.25 7.20 -4.77
N GLN A 36 -18.09 5.92 -4.46
CA GLN A 36 -18.54 4.77 -5.26
C GLN A 36 -19.14 3.67 -4.36
N PRO A 37 -20.07 2.84 -4.88
CA PRO A 37 -20.54 1.64 -4.20
C PRO A 37 -19.42 0.66 -3.89
N VAL A 38 -19.53 -0.07 -2.76
CA VAL A 38 -18.47 -0.96 -2.27
C VAL A 38 -18.09 -2.04 -3.27
N GLN A 39 -19.05 -2.57 -4.02
CA GLN A 39 -18.81 -3.57 -5.07
C GLN A 39 -17.93 -3.00 -6.19
N VAL A 40 -18.20 -1.77 -6.65
CA VAL A 40 -17.39 -1.13 -7.72
C VAL A 40 -15.96 -0.92 -7.24
N VAL A 41 -15.79 -0.43 -6.02
CA VAL A 41 -14.48 -0.18 -5.41
C VAL A 41 -13.72 -1.49 -5.20
N PHE A 42 -14.36 -2.50 -4.63
CA PHE A 42 -13.74 -3.79 -4.32
C PHE A 42 -13.33 -4.55 -5.59
N GLU A 43 -14.20 -4.58 -6.61
CA GLU A 43 -13.89 -5.19 -7.91
C GLU A 43 -12.68 -4.51 -8.55
N TYR A 44 -12.58 -3.18 -8.49
CA TYR A 44 -11.41 -2.49 -9.00
C TYR A 44 -10.13 -2.84 -8.21
N LEU A 45 -10.23 -2.93 -6.88
CA LEU A 45 -9.09 -3.17 -6.00
C LEU A 45 -8.53 -4.59 -6.10
N ARG A 46 -9.36 -5.61 -6.34
CA ARG A 46 -8.91 -7.01 -6.36
C ARG A 46 -8.00 -7.36 -7.54
N HIS A 47 -8.10 -6.63 -8.64
CA HIS A 47 -7.25 -6.87 -9.81
C HIS A 47 -5.85 -6.27 -9.62
N LEU A 48 -4.82 -7.13 -9.62
CA LEU A 48 -3.42 -6.74 -9.49
C LEU A 48 -2.97 -5.83 -10.64
N GLN A 49 -3.56 -5.98 -11.82
CA GLN A 49 -3.24 -5.13 -12.97
C GLN A 49 -3.62 -3.66 -12.72
N ASN A 50 -4.73 -3.42 -12.00
CA ASN A 50 -5.21 -2.07 -11.71
C ASN A 50 -4.27 -1.28 -10.78
N GLN A 51 -3.41 -1.97 -10.01
CA GLN A 51 -2.44 -1.33 -9.13
C GLN A 51 -1.49 -0.41 -9.90
N SER A 52 -1.25 -0.66 -11.19
CA SER A 52 -0.43 0.20 -12.04
C SER A 52 -1.00 1.61 -12.25
N HIS A 53 -2.28 1.83 -11.95
CA HIS A 53 -2.94 3.12 -12.13
C HIS A 53 -2.94 4.00 -10.87
N TYR A 54 -2.88 3.41 -9.68
CA TYR A 54 -3.03 4.16 -8.43
C TYR A 54 -1.89 3.96 -7.44
N ASN A 55 -1.23 2.80 -7.41
CA ASN A 55 -0.21 2.49 -6.43
C ASN A 55 1.08 3.24 -6.77
N LYS A 56 1.48 4.18 -5.90
CA LYS A 56 2.67 5.02 -6.07
C LYS A 56 3.94 4.20 -6.31
N TRP A 57 4.11 3.08 -5.61
CA TRP A 57 5.31 2.24 -5.76
C TRP A 57 5.32 1.52 -7.11
N VAL A 58 4.16 1.06 -7.57
CA VAL A 58 4.04 0.44 -8.90
C VAL A 58 4.27 1.48 -9.99
N MET A 59 3.78 2.69 -9.81
CA MET A 59 3.95 3.80 -10.75
C MET A 59 5.37 4.39 -10.77
N ALA A 60 6.21 4.08 -9.79
CA ALA A 60 7.53 4.69 -9.62
C ALA A 60 8.55 4.35 -10.72
N ASP A 61 8.33 3.25 -11.45
CA ASP A 61 9.13 2.91 -12.63
C ASP A 61 8.26 2.31 -13.73
N THR A 62 8.07 3.09 -14.80
CA THR A 62 7.29 2.71 -15.99
C THR A 62 8.01 1.68 -16.87
N LYS A 63 9.32 1.50 -16.70
CA LYS A 63 10.11 0.50 -17.44
C LYS A 63 10.17 -0.86 -16.73
N THR A 64 9.57 -0.97 -15.54
CA THR A 64 9.51 -2.21 -14.77
C THR A 64 8.84 -3.31 -15.58
N ARG A 65 9.51 -4.46 -15.71
CA ARG A 65 8.90 -5.65 -16.29
C ARG A 65 8.02 -6.31 -15.24
N ARG A 66 6.75 -6.55 -15.57
CA ARG A 66 5.79 -7.26 -14.70
C ARG A 66 5.33 -8.55 -15.36
N VAL A 67 5.22 -9.61 -14.57
CA VAL A 67 4.69 -10.90 -15.00
C VAL A 67 3.55 -11.27 -14.07
N TYR A 68 2.36 -11.45 -14.64
CA TYR A 68 1.17 -11.86 -13.92
C TYR A 68 0.97 -13.37 -14.10
N SER A 69 0.57 -14.06 -13.03
CA SER A 69 0.29 -15.50 -13.06
C SER A 69 -0.93 -15.83 -12.21
N GLY A 70 -1.69 -16.84 -12.64
CA GLY A 70 -3.01 -17.18 -12.09
C GLY A 70 -4.15 -16.33 -12.66
N THR A 71 -5.34 -16.49 -12.11
CA THR A 71 -6.53 -15.72 -12.50
C THR A 71 -6.56 -14.42 -11.69
N ASP A 72 -6.37 -13.27 -12.34
CA ASP A 72 -6.34 -11.98 -11.64
C ASP A 72 -7.63 -11.71 -10.86
N GLY A 73 -7.52 -11.08 -9.69
CA GLY A 73 -8.65 -10.88 -8.79
C GLY A 73 -9.07 -12.11 -7.97
N THR A 74 -8.27 -13.17 -7.93
CA THR A 74 -8.55 -14.38 -7.13
C THR A 74 -7.39 -14.74 -6.19
N THR A 75 -7.69 -15.50 -5.14
CA THR A 75 -6.67 -16.02 -4.22
C THR A 75 -5.65 -16.86 -4.99
N GLY A 76 -4.36 -16.62 -4.74
CA GLY A 76 -3.26 -17.25 -5.44
C GLY A 76 -2.78 -16.49 -6.68
N ALA A 77 -3.50 -15.46 -7.15
CA ALA A 77 -3.00 -14.60 -8.22
C ALA A 77 -1.73 -13.86 -7.78
N THR A 78 -0.77 -13.75 -8.69
CA THR A 78 0.53 -13.13 -8.42
C THR A 78 0.93 -12.10 -9.46
N VAL A 79 1.75 -11.14 -9.03
CA VAL A 79 2.50 -10.24 -9.90
C VAL A 79 3.96 -10.21 -9.45
N SER A 80 4.86 -10.63 -10.32
CA SER A 80 6.30 -10.46 -10.14
C SER A 80 6.77 -9.20 -10.85
N TRP A 81 7.71 -8.48 -10.26
CA TRP A 81 8.32 -7.30 -10.87
C TRP A 81 9.85 -7.39 -10.84
N ASP A 82 10.49 -6.85 -11.88
CA ASP A 82 11.93 -6.67 -11.97
C ASP A 82 12.24 -5.29 -12.55
N SER A 83 12.87 -4.44 -11.73
CA SER A 83 13.21 -3.06 -12.06
C SER A 83 14.70 -2.80 -11.83
N ALA A 84 15.31 -2.05 -12.75
CA ALA A 84 16.66 -1.53 -12.59
C ALA A 84 16.73 -0.36 -11.58
N ASN A 85 15.58 0.26 -11.25
CA ASN A 85 15.50 1.28 -10.22
C ASN A 85 15.61 0.63 -8.84
N LYS A 86 16.70 0.92 -8.12
CA LYS A 86 16.97 0.36 -6.79
C LYS A 86 15.89 0.65 -5.74
N ASN A 87 15.08 1.70 -5.94
CA ASN A 87 13.97 2.04 -5.06
C ASN A 87 12.71 1.19 -5.30
N VAL A 88 12.62 0.51 -6.45
CA VAL A 88 11.52 -0.43 -6.80
C VAL A 88 11.99 -1.87 -6.63
N GLY A 89 13.21 -2.16 -7.09
CA GLY A 89 13.87 -3.45 -6.89
C GLY A 89 13.19 -4.59 -7.63
N LYS A 90 13.27 -5.79 -7.04
CA LYS A 90 12.70 -7.02 -7.60
C LYS A 90 11.94 -7.77 -6.51
N GLY A 91 10.79 -8.33 -6.85
CA GLY A 91 9.99 -9.12 -5.92
C GLY A 91 8.75 -9.71 -6.55
N VAL A 92 7.92 -10.32 -5.70
CA VAL A 92 6.62 -10.86 -6.05
C VAL A 92 5.58 -10.48 -5.02
N GLN A 93 4.36 -10.19 -5.48
CA GLN A 93 3.19 -9.97 -4.65
C GLN A 93 2.16 -11.04 -4.99
N GLN A 94 1.53 -11.60 -3.96
CA GLN A 94 0.51 -12.63 -4.07
C GLN A 94 -0.74 -12.22 -3.30
N ILE A 95 -1.92 -12.46 -3.86
CA ILE A 95 -3.19 -12.44 -3.11
C ILE A 95 -3.26 -13.72 -2.28
N ILE A 96 -3.23 -13.59 -0.96
CA ILE A 96 -3.28 -14.74 -0.04
C ILE A 96 -4.68 -14.98 0.51
N GLU A 97 -5.52 -13.95 0.62
CA GLU A 97 -6.90 -14.10 1.10
C GLU A 97 -7.89 -13.12 0.44
N LEU A 98 -8.99 -13.74 0.00
CA LEU A 98 -10.29 -13.28 -0.49
C LEU A 98 -11.43 -13.06 0.50
N SER A 99 -11.85 -11.84 0.85
CA SER A 99 -13.16 -11.65 1.51
C SER A 99 -14.01 -10.69 0.68
N ASP A 100 -14.93 -11.25 -0.10
CA ASP A 100 -15.69 -10.52 -1.12
C ASP A 100 -16.38 -9.26 -0.57
N GLY A 101 -16.16 -8.13 -1.24
CA GLY A 101 -16.65 -6.80 -0.85
C GLY A 101 -16.07 -6.24 0.45
N LYS A 102 -15.15 -6.93 1.13
CA LYS A 102 -14.70 -6.59 2.49
C LYS A 102 -13.21 -6.44 2.65
N ARG A 103 -12.40 -7.43 2.23
CA ARG A 103 -10.97 -7.46 2.54
C ARG A 103 -10.17 -8.23 1.50
N ILE A 104 -8.96 -7.74 1.26
CA ILE A 104 -7.94 -8.36 0.41
C ILE A 104 -6.62 -8.39 1.17
N ASP A 105 -6.05 -9.58 1.35
CA ASP A 105 -4.74 -9.75 1.98
C ASP A 105 -3.69 -10.14 0.95
N TYR A 106 -2.53 -9.49 1.06
CA TYR A 106 -1.40 -9.71 0.19
C TYR A 106 -0.14 -10.08 0.98
N ARG A 107 0.66 -10.96 0.36
CA ARG A 107 2.05 -11.25 0.77
C ARG A 107 2.99 -10.71 -0.28
N LEU A 108 4.00 -9.94 0.15
CA LEU A 108 5.07 -9.44 -0.71
C LEU A 108 6.38 -10.11 -0.31
N GLU A 109 7.09 -10.65 -1.29
CA GLU A 109 8.44 -11.17 -1.13
C GLU A 109 9.39 -10.32 -1.97
N PHE A 110 10.24 -9.55 -1.31
CA PHE A 110 11.30 -8.76 -1.94
C PHE A 110 12.54 -9.64 -2.12
N GLU A 111 13.14 -9.60 -3.31
CA GLU A 111 14.39 -10.31 -3.64
C GLU A 111 15.58 -9.34 -3.68
N LYS A 112 15.38 -8.12 -4.22
CA LYS A 112 16.41 -7.08 -4.34
C LYS A 112 15.84 -5.69 -4.00
N PRO A 113 16.63 -4.77 -3.41
CA PRO A 113 18.06 -4.91 -3.06
C PRO A 113 18.32 -5.77 -1.81
N PHE A 114 17.30 -5.99 -0.97
CA PHE A 114 17.39 -6.83 0.22
C PHE A 114 16.24 -7.83 0.22
N LYS A 115 16.51 -9.05 0.69
CA LYS A 115 15.47 -10.07 0.86
C LYS A 115 14.61 -9.71 2.07
N ASN A 116 13.31 -9.62 1.87
CA ASN A 116 12.37 -9.37 2.95
C ASN A 116 10.97 -9.88 2.60
N ILE A 117 10.16 -10.18 3.61
CA ILE A 117 8.74 -10.51 3.44
C ILE A 117 7.92 -9.43 4.16
N ALA A 118 6.89 -8.92 3.50
CA ALA A 118 5.95 -7.98 4.08
C ALA A 118 4.51 -8.43 3.82
N TYR A 119 3.61 -8.00 4.69
CA TYR A 119 2.18 -8.24 4.53
C TYR A 119 1.45 -6.90 4.42
N THR A 120 0.46 -6.84 3.55
CA THR A 120 -0.39 -5.67 3.39
C THR A 120 -1.81 -6.10 3.10
N TYR A 121 -2.76 -5.26 3.45
CA TYR A 121 -4.17 -5.52 3.21
C TYR A 121 -4.92 -4.26 2.80
N LEU A 122 -6.01 -4.50 2.09
CA LEU A 122 -7.04 -3.50 1.80
C LEU A 122 -8.34 -3.95 2.47
N VAL A 123 -9.03 -3.00 3.11
CA VAL A 123 -10.36 -3.21 3.67
C VAL A 123 -11.31 -2.20 3.06
N THR A 124 -12.49 -2.66 2.66
CA THR A 124 -13.57 -1.85 2.11
C THR A 124 -14.78 -1.91 3.03
N GLU A 125 -15.35 -0.75 3.35
CA GLU A 125 -16.49 -0.62 4.25
C GLU A 125 -17.51 0.36 3.62
N THR A 126 -18.78 -0.03 3.55
CA THR A 126 -19.86 0.88 3.16
C THR A 126 -20.09 1.89 4.28
N ILE A 127 -20.00 3.18 3.98
CA ILE A 127 -20.19 4.27 4.95
C ILE A 127 -21.37 5.19 4.62
N GLY A 128 -22.17 4.81 3.62
CA GLY A 128 -23.35 5.55 3.18
C GLY A 128 -23.76 5.16 1.77
N ALA A 129 -24.87 5.72 1.28
CA ALA A 129 -25.33 5.47 -0.08
C ALA A 129 -24.26 5.87 -1.11
N GLY A 130 -23.78 4.89 -1.88
CA GLY A 130 -22.76 5.10 -2.91
C GLY A 130 -21.41 5.59 -2.37
N ARG A 131 -21.09 5.37 -1.08
CA ARG A 131 -19.82 5.76 -0.48
C ARG A 131 -19.14 4.59 0.22
N THR A 132 -17.84 4.45 -0.05
CA THR A 132 -17.01 3.39 0.49
C THR A 132 -15.79 3.99 1.17
N ARG A 133 -15.51 3.56 2.39
CA ARG A 133 -14.21 3.77 3.05
C ARG A 133 -13.27 2.66 2.60
N VAL A 134 -12.11 3.05 2.08
CA VAL A 134 -11.01 2.15 1.77
C VAL A 134 -9.90 2.39 2.77
N LYS A 135 -9.54 1.35 3.52
CA LYS A 135 -8.38 1.35 4.41
C LYS A 135 -7.28 0.50 3.80
N TRP A 136 -6.06 1.01 3.79
CA TRP A 136 -4.88 0.29 3.36
C TRP A 136 -3.87 0.21 4.51
N GLY A 137 -3.61 -1.01 4.95
CA GLY A 137 -2.68 -1.30 6.03
C GLY A 137 -1.44 -2.08 5.58
N PHE A 138 -0.32 -1.82 6.22
CA PHE A 138 0.88 -2.65 6.17
C PHE A 138 1.16 -3.22 7.56
N THR A 139 1.38 -4.54 7.60
CA THR A 139 1.83 -5.27 8.78
C THR A 139 3.19 -5.90 8.49
N GLY A 140 4.06 -5.84 9.49
CA GLY A 140 5.35 -6.49 9.41
C GLY A 140 5.96 -6.66 10.78
N GLU A 141 6.85 -7.64 10.86
CA GLU A 141 7.78 -7.77 11.96
C GLU A 141 9.07 -7.03 11.60
N ARG A 142 9.60 -6.24 12.54
CA ARG A 142 10.90 -5.59 12.39
C ARG A 142 11.95 -6.40 13.12
N ASP A 143 12.97 -6.82 12.38
CA ASP A 143 14.25 -7.14 13.01
C ASP A 143 14.85 -5.89 13.67
N TYR A 144 15.89 -6.08 14.48
CA TYR A 144 16.51 -5.00 15.23
C TYR A 144 17.08 -3.88 14.33
N ALA A 145 17.56 -4.24 13.13
CA ALA A 145 18.07 -3.28 12.15
C ALA A 145 16.96 -2.39 11.56
N LEU A 146 15.81 -2.97 11.22
CA LEU A 146 14.61 -2.25 10.77
C LEU A 146 14.01 -1.37 11.87
N ARG A 147 14.12 -1.75 13.15
CA ARG A 147 13.76 -0.89 14.28
C ARG A 147 14.63 0.37 14.35
N LEU A 148 15.94 0.23 14.16
CA LEU A 148 16.87 1.37 14.10
C LEU A 148 16.59 2.29 12.89
N VAL A 149 16.43 1.72 11.70
CA VAL A 149 16.09 2.50 10.49
C VAL A 149 14.76 3.24 10.67
N HIS A 150 13.78 2.63 11.33
CA HIS A 150 12.51 3.29 11.63
C HIS A 150 12.67 4.55 12.49
N ILE A 151 13.47 4.46 13.55
CA ILE A 151 13.72 5.58 14.46
C ILE A 151 14.49 6.68 13.74
N LEU A 152 15.45 6.32 12.88
CA LEU A 152 16.30 7.27 12.17
C LEU A 152 15.62 7.94 10.97
N PHE A 153 14.77 7.22 10.24
CA PHE A 153 14.20 7.70 8.96
C PHE A 153 12.68 7.95 9.00
N ASN A 154 12.04 7.77 10.16
CA ASN A 154 10.59 7.98 10.33
C ASN A 154 9.76 7.22 9.27
N LEU A 155 10.05 5.93 9.09
CA LEU A 155 9.41 5.06 8.09
C LEU A 155 7.88 5.08 8.17
N LYS A 156 7.29 5.30 9.37
CA LYS A 156 5.83 5.46 9.55
C LYS A 156 5.28 6.61 8.70
N LYS A 157 5.99 7.74 8.69
CA LYS A 157 5.58 8.95 7.98
C LYS A 157 5.75 8.76 6.47
N VAL A 158 6.89 8.23 6.04
CA VAL A 158 7.17 8.02 4.60
C VAL A 158 6.19 7.02 3.99
N LEU A 159 6.10 5.82 4.55
CA LEU A 159 5.16 4.80 4.06
C LEU A 159 3.71 5.27 4.16
N GLY A 160 3.34 5.92 5.26
CA GLY A 160 2.01 6.50 5.42
C GLY A 160 1.66 7.53 4.35
N ASN A 161 2.61 8.39 3.95
CA ASN A 161 2.40 9.37 2.89
C ASN A 161 2.26 8.72 1.51
N ASP A 162 3.02 7.66 1.24
CA ASP A 162 2.94 6.90 -0.02
C ASP A 162 1.60 6.18 -0.16
N ILE A 163 1.11 5.57 0.92
CA ILE A 163 -0.22 4.96 0.98
C ILE A 163 -1.29 6.04 0.75
N GLN A 164 -1.18 7.18 1.44
CA GLN A 164 -2.13 8.29 1.28
C GLN A 164 -2.18 8.80 -0.16
N THR A 165 -1.01 8.93 -0.81
CA THR A 165 -0.92 9.31 -2.23
C THR A 165 -1.64 8.29 -3.11
N SER A 166 -1.41 7.00 -2.85
CA SER A 166 -2.02 5.92 -3.63
C SER A 166 -3.54 5.87 -3.48
N LEU A 167 -4.04 6.09 -2.25
CA LEU A 167 -5.48 6.23 -1.97
C LEU A 167 -6.08 7.46 -2.65
N GLY A 168 -5.34 8.57 -2.71
CA GLY A 168 -5.74 9.77 -3.45
C GLY A 168 -5.88 9.52 -4.95
N ASN A 169 -4.92 8.81 -5.55
CA ASN A 169 -4.98 8.40 -6.97
C ASN A 169 -6.18 7.48 -7.22
N LEU A 170 -6.39 6.50 -6.34
CA LEU A 170 -7.52 5.56 -6.43
C LEU A 170 -8.86 6.30 -6.40
N LYS A 171 -9.03 7.23 -5.45
CA LYS A 171 -10.22 8.08 -5.35
C LYS A 171 -10.45 8.85 -6.65
N ALA A 172 -9.41 9.50 -7.17
CA ALA A 172 -9.51 10.29 -8.40
C ALA A 172 -9.94 9.45 -9.62
N ILE A 173 -9.43 8.22 -9.74
CA ILE A 173 -9.79 7.30 -10.83
C ILE A 173 -11.26 6.87 -10.71
N LEU A 174 -11.66 6.38 -9.54
CA LEU A 174 -12.98 5.81 -9.32
C LEU A 174 -14.09 6.86 -9.35
N GLU A 175 -13.82 8.09 -8.91
CA GLU A 175 -14.80 9.18 -8.98
C GLU A 175 -14.90 9.80 -10.37
N LYS A 176 -13.82 9.77 -11.17
CA LYS A 176 -13.86 10.19 -12.57
C LYS A 176 -14.65 9.23 -13.46
N GLN A 177 -14.60 7.93 -13.18
CA GLN A 177 -15.39 6.92 -13.91
C GLN A 177 -16.91 7.13 -13.73
N TRP A 178 -17.33 7.84 -12.68
CA TRP A 178 -18.73 8.06 -12.33
C TRP A 178 -19.31 9.40 -12.84
N SER A 179 -18.53 10.27 -13.46
CA SER A 179 -19.02 11.56 -13.96
C SER A 179 -19.96 11.46 -15.18
N LYS A 180 -20.64 10.32 -15.39
CA LYS A 180 -21.76 10.16 -16.33
C LYS A 180 -22.79 9.14 -15.82
N PRO A 181 -23.83 9.56 -15.08
CA PRO A 181 -25.18 9.23 -15.48
C PRO A 181 -25.55 10.15 -16.64
N ALA A 182 -25.89 9.56 -17.79
CA ALA A 182 -26.46 10.31 -18.90
C ALA A 182 -27.72 11.05 -18.40
N ASP A 183 -27.74 12.37 -18.58
CA ASP A 183 -28.99 13.11 -18.69
C ASP A 183 -29.74 12.54 -19.91
N VAL A 184 -30.48 11.45 -19.72
CA VAL A 184 -31.48 11.00 -20.68
C VAL A 184 -32.61 12.01 -20.57
N VAL A 185 -32.47 13.10 -21.31
CA VAL A 185 -33.59 13.98 -21.65
C VAL A 185 -34.57 13.11 -22.42
N TYR A 186 -35.65 12.70 -21.77
CA TYR A 186 -36.81 12.15 -22.47
C TYR A 186 -37.44 13.28 -23.28
N THR A 187 -36.99 13.48 -24.52
CA THR A 187 -37.74 14.25 -25.49
C THR A 187 -39.03 13.48 -25.78
N HIS A 188 -40.11 13.88 -25.10
CA HIS A 188 -41.45 13.56 -25.56
C HIS A 188 -41.68 14.33 -26.85
N HIS A 189 -41.45 13.69 -28.00
CA HIS A 189 -42.06 14.15 -29.23
C HIS A 189 -43.50 13.67 -29.27
N ARG A 190 -44.39 14.67 -29.41
CA ARG A 190 -45.84 14.55 -29.54
C ARG A 190 -46.23 13.75 -30.77
#